data_AF-A0A9X0CXM4-F1
#
_entry.id   AF-A0A9X0CXM4-F1
#
_cell.length_a   1.000
_cell.length_b   1.000
_cell.length_c   1.000
_cell.angle_alpha   90.00
_cell.angle_beta   90.00
_cell.angle_gamma   90.00
#
_symmetry.space_group_name_H-M   'P 1'
#
loop_
_entity.id
_entity.type
_entity.pdbx_description
1 polymer ?
#
loop_
_entity_poly.entity_id
_entity_poly.type
_entity_poly.pdbx_seq_one_letter_code
_entity_poly.pdbx_strand_id
1 'polypeptide(L)'
;MATNPMCLKIPWKKNPERLREWEEGRTGYPWIDAIMIQLRQEGWIHHLARHAVGCFLTRGDLWISWEEGMRVFERWLLDAEWSLNAGNWMWLSCSAFFQQFFNCICPVGFGRKLDPNGDYVRLVQNILGLLLK
;
A
#
# COMPACT_ATOMS: atom_id res chain seq x y z
N MET A 1 5.59 15.38 -7.99
CA MET A 1 4.44 15.47 -8.93
C MET A 1 4.45 16.78 -9.73
N ALA A 2 4.53 17.96 -9.10
CA ALA A 2 4.25 19.25 -9.78
C ALA A 2 5.06 19.57 -11.05
N THR A 3 6.29 19.07 -11.15
CA THR A 3 7.21 19.34 -12.27
C THR A 3 7.42 18.14 -13.21
N ASN A 4 6.85 16.97 -12.91
CA ASN A 4 7.06 15.77 -13.71
C ASN A 4 6.11 15.78 -14.94
N PRO A 5 6.62 15.87 -16.18
CA PRO A 5 5.79 15.95 -17.38
C PRO A 5 5.01 14.66 -17.67
N MET A 6 5.45 13.52 -17.14
CA MET A 6 4.80 12.21 -17.34
C MET A 6 3.70 11.93 -16.31
N CYS A 7 3.61 12.72 -15.24
CA CYS A 7 2.70 12.49 -14.12
C CYS A 7 1.45 13.35 -14.24
N LEU A 8 0.28 12.72 -14.15
CA LEU A 8 -0.99 13.43 -14.03
C LEU A 8 -1.01 14.30 -12.77
N LYS A 9 -1.62 15.48 -12.90
CA LYS A 9 -1.79 16.44 -11.80
C LYS A 9 -3.10 16.13 -11.08
N ILE A 10 -3.04 15.23 -10.11
CA ILE A 10 -4.22 14.80 -9.34
C ILE A 10 -4.28 15.60 -8.03
N PRO A 11 -5.44 16.18 -7.66
CA PRO A 11 -5.61 16.89 -6.41
C PRO A 11 -5.79 15.90 -5.24
N TRP A 12 -4.70 15.25 -4.84
CA TRP A 12 -4.67 14.35 -3.69
C TRP A 12 -5.00 15.08 -2.39
N LYS A 13 -5.65 14.39 -1.45
CA LYS A 13 -5.96 14.95 -0.13
C LYS A 13 -4.74 14.82 0.78
N LYS A 14 -4.53 15.85 1.61
CA LYS A 14 -3.63 15.75 2.77
C LYS A 14 -4.44 15.22 3.93
N ASN A 15 -4.14 13.99 4.35
CA ASN A 15 -4.76 13.38 5.52
C ASN A 15 -3.71 12.60 6.32
N PRO A 16 -2.93 13.28 7.20
CA PRO A 16 -1.82 12.65 7.91
C PRO A 16 -2.29 11.55 8.88
N GLU A 17 -3.50 11.65 9.41
CA GLU A 17 -4.09 10.63 10.29
C GLU A 17 -4.33 9.32 9.52
N ARG A 18 -5.02 9.38 8.37
CA ARG A 18 -5.26 8.20 7.53
C ARG A 18 -3.99 7.62 6.95
N LEU A 19 -3.01 8.47 6.59
CA LEU A 19 -1.69 8.01 6.17
C LEU A 19 -1.00 7.21 7.29
N ARG A 20 -1.06 7.72 8.53
CA ARG A 20 -0.46 7.06 9.69
C ARG A 20 -1.16 5.73 10.01
N GLU A 21 -2.48 5.68 9.96
CA GLU A 21 -3.25 4.43 10.12
C GLU A 21 -2.84 3.40 9.07
N TRP A 22 -2.68 3.81 7.81
CA TRP A 22 -2.21 2.94 6.74
C TRP A 22 -0.77 2.47 6.96
N GLU A 23 0.15 3.37 7.25
CA GLU A 23 1.55 3.03 7.50
C GLU A 23 1.71 2.08 8.70
N GLU A 24 0.91 2.26 9.75
CA GLU A 24 0.94 1.48 10.99
C GLU A 24 0.08 0.21 10.96
N GLY A 25 -0.57 -0.10 9.84
CA GLY A 25 -1.41 -1.30 9.70
C GLY A 25 -2.62 -1.30 10.64
N ARG A 26 -3.30 -0.16 10.75
CA ARG A 26 -4.51 0.04 11.57
C ARG A 26 -5.66 0.67 10.79
N THR A 27 -5.79 0.28 9.53
CA THR A 27 -6.88 0.74 8.64
C THR A 27 -8.22 0.12 8.99
N GLY A 28 -8.22 -1.00 9.72
CA GLY A 28 -9.42 -1.79 10.01
C GLY A 28 -9.74 -2.81 8.92
N TYR A 29 -8.91 -2.91 7.87
CA TYR A 29 -9.01 -3.92 6.82
C TYR A 29 -7.92 -4.96 7.03
N PRO A 30 -8.24 -6.17 7.56
CA PRO A 30 -7.22 -7.12 8.03
C PRO A 30 -6.19 -7.52 6.96
N TRP A 31 -6.59 -7.57 5.69
CA TRP A 31 -5.69 -7.84 4.58
C TRP A 31 -4.66 -6.72 4.37
N ILE A 32 -5.10 -5.46 4.36
CA ILE A 32 -4.23 -4.29 4.20
C ILE A 32 -3.31 -4.16 5.43
N ASP A 33 -3.89 -4.33 6.62
CA ASP A 33 -3.17 -4.22 7.88
C ASP A 33 -2.06 -5.28 7.99
N ALA A 34 -2.36 -6.54 7.65
CA ALA A 34 -1.36 -7.61 7.65
C ALA A 34 -0.20 -7.33 6.67
N ILE A 35 -0.48 -6.81 5.48
CA ILE A 35 0.56 -6.44 4.51
C ILE A 35 1.47 -5.34 5.05
N MET A 36 0.89 -4.29 5.63
CA MET A 36 1.67 -3.16 6.15
C MET A 36 2.49 -3.54 7.39
N ILE A 37 1.97 -4.43 8.23
CA ILE A 37 2.71 -5.01 9.35
C ILE A 37 3.87 -5.88 8.84
N GLN A 38 3.63 -6.77 7.87
CA GLN A 38 4.69 -7.59 7.28
C GLN A 38 5.79 -6.71 6.68
N LEU A 39 5.43 -5.69 5.90
CA LEU A 39 6.39 -4.74 5.31
C LEU A 39 7.28 -4.11 6.38
N ARG A 40 6.69 -3.68 7.50
CA ARG A 40 7.46 -3.06 8.59
C ARG A 40 8.38 -4.03 9.31
N GLN A 41 7.96 -5.28 9.48
CA GLN A 41 8.70 -6.28 10.25
C GLN A 41 9.79 -6.97 9.44
N GLU A 42 9.49 -7.31 8.19
CA GLU A 42 10.34 -8.16 7.34
C GLU A 42 11.03 -7.34 6.23
N GLY A 43 10.54 -6.14 5.96
CA GLY A 43 11.10 -5.26 4.92
C GLY A 43 10.81 -5.73 3.50
N TRP A 44 9.95 -6.73 3.30
CA TRP A 44 9.55 -7.21 1.99
C TRP A 44 8.09 -7.65 1.97
N ILE A 45 7.41 -7.37 0.87
CA ILE A 45 6.05 -7.85 0.59
C ILE A 45 5.91 -8.21 -0.89
N HIS A 46 5.12 -9.24 -1.17
CA HIS A 46 4.86 -9.72 -2.53
C HIS A 46 4.29 -8.60 -3.43
N HIS A 47 4.57 -8.66 -4.74
CA HIS A 47 4.14 -7.61 -5.68
C HIS A 47 2.62 -7.37 -5.67
N LEU A 48 1.79 -8.43 -5.59
CA LEU A 48 0.33 -8.27 -5.46
C LEU A 48 -0.09 -7.58 -4.16
N ALA A 49 0.68 -7.75 -3.08
CA ALA A 49 0.44 -7.05 -1.83
C ALA A 49 0.78 -5.56 -1.97
N ARG A 50 1.89 -5.21 -2.65
CA ARG A 50 2.22 -3.83 -3.03
C ARG A 50 1.08 -3.19 -3.84
N HIS A 51 0.51 -3.92 -4.79
CA HIS A 51 -0.64 -3.46 -5.56
C HIS A 51 -1.86 -3.18 -4.68
N ALA A 52 -2.18 -4.08 -3.75
CA ALA A 52 -3.33 -3.93 -2.85
C ALA A 52 -3.19 -2.67 -1.98
N VAL A 53 -2.06 -2.50 -1.29
CA VAL A 53 -1.86 -1.36 -0.38
C VAL A 53 -1.66 -0.04 -1.12
N GLY A 54 -1.02 -0.07 -2.29
CA GLY A 54 -0.86 1.12 -3.14
C GLY A 54 -2.18 1.59 -3.74
N CYS A 55 -3.03 0.65 -4.19
CA CYS A 55 -4.39 0.96 -4.62
C CYS A 55 -5.21 1.55 -3.47
N PHE A 56 -5.21 0.91 -2.30
CA PHE A 56 -5.96 1.36 -1.12
C PHE A 56 -5.57 2.78 -0.70
N LEU A 57 -4.26 3.08 -0.61
CA LEU A 57 -3.78 4.41 -0.21
C LEU A 57 -4.19 5.51 -1.21
N THR A 58 -4.16 5.20 -2.50
CA THR A 58 -4.27 6.22 -3.55
C THR A 58 -5.68 6.23 -4.15
N ARG A 59 -5.87 5.62 -5.31
CA ARG A 59 -7.10 5.70 -6.11
C ARG A 59 -8.25 4.83 -5.61
N GLY A 60 -7.99 3.89 -4.72
CA GLY A 60 -8.96 2.94 -4.20
C GLY A 60 -9.84 3.56 -3.12
N ASP A 61 -9.22 3.98 -2.01
CA ASP A 61 -9.96 4.26 -0.78
C ASP A 61 -9.57 5.59 -0.13
N LEU A 62 -8.29 5.82 0.18
CA LEU A 62 -7.89 6.96 1.03
C LEU A 62 -7.68 8.28 0.28
N TRP A 63 -7.49 8.23 -1.05
CA TRP A 63 -7.23 9.41 -1.89
C TRP A 63 -6.00 10.24 -1.45
N ILE A 64 -4.97 9.57 -0.97
CA ILE A 64 -3.69 10.17 -0.53
C ILE A 64 -2.67 10.06 -1.67
N SER A 65 -1.73 11.01 -1.71
CA SER A 65 -0.71 11.04 -2.76
C SER A 65 0.17 9.80 -2.74
N TRP A 66 0.45 9.27 -3.93
CA TRP A 66 1.42 8.20 -4.14
C TRP A 66 2.84 8.57 -3.66
N GLU A 67 3.17 9.86 -3.57
CA GLU A 67 4.45 10.32 -3.02
C GLU A 67 4.60 9.97 -1.53
N GLU A 68 3.50 9.98 -0.78
CA GLU A 68 3.53 9.59 0.63
C GLU A 68 3.77 8.09 0.78
N GLY A 69 3.09 7.30 -0.06
CA GLY A 69 3.32 5.86 -0.13
C GLY A 69 4.75 5.51 -0.53
N MET A 70 5.30 6.23 -1.51
CA MET A 70 6.69 6.09 -1.96
C MET A 70 7.67 6.32 -0.81
N ARG A 71 7.48 7.38 -0.01
CA ARG A 71 8.32 7.68 1.17
C ARG A 71 8.21 6.59 2.24
N VAL A 72 7.03 6.00 2.43
CA VAL A 72 6.86 4.88 3.37
C VAL A 72 7.60 3.65 2.86
N PHE A 73 7.50 3.33 1.57
CA PHE A 73 8.23 2.21 0.98
C PHE A 73 9.74 2.44 1.00
N GLU A 74 10.21 3.66 0.74
CA GLU A 74 11.64 3.99 0.83
C GLU A 74 12.21 3.77 2.24
N ARG A 75 11.39 3.93 3.30
CA ARG A 75 11.82 3.66 4.68
C ARG A 75 11.87 2.17 5.03
N TRP A 76 10.87 1.40 4.59
CA TRP A 76 10.66 0.03 5.09
C TRP A 76 11.08 -1.06 4.10
N LEU A 77 10.97 -0.80 2.81
CA LEU A 77 11.12 -1.82 1.78
C LEU A 77 12.60 -2.01 1.43
N LEU A 78 13.15 -3.19 1.70
CA LEU A 78 14.58 -3.52 1.52
C LEU A 78 15.03 -3.44 0.05
N ASP A 79 14.12 -3.73 -0.89
CA ASP A 79 14.37 -3.65 -2.32
C ASP A 79 13.90 -2.32 -2.94
N ALA A 80 13.73 -1.28 -2.13
CA ALA A 80 13.45 0.07 -2.63
C ALA A 80 14.66 0.64 -3.39
N GLU A 81 14.54 0.71 -4.71
CA GLU A 81 15.37 1.55 -5.57
C GLU A 81 14.55 2.75 -6.02
N TRP A 82 15.15 3.94 -6.04
CA TRP A 82 14.45 5.21 -6.27
C TRP A 82 13.59 5.20 -7.54
N SER A 83 14.15 4.76 -8.66
CA SER A 83 13.50 4.75 -9.97
C SER A 83 12.34 3.77 -10.02
N LEU A 84 12.57 2.54 -9.53
CA LEU A 84 11.54 1.49 -9.46
C LEU A 84 10.42 1.87 -8.48
N ASN A 85 10.75 2.45 -7.34
CA ASN A 85 9.76 2.85 -6.34
C ASN A 85 8.88 3.98 -6.90
N ALA A 86 9.47 5.04 -7.44
CA ALA A 86 8.72 6.14 -8.05
C ALA A 86 7.86 5.66 -9.24
N GLY A 87 8.42 4.85 -10.13
CA GLY A 87 7.72 4.29 -11.29
C GLY A 87 6.51 3.45 -10.89
N ASN A 88 6.68 2.53 -9.94
CA ASN A 88 5.60 1.67 -9.46
C ASN A 88 4.50 2.46 -8.74
N TRP A 89 4.84 3.45 -7.91
CA TRP A 89 3.83 4.28 -7.24
C TRP A 89 3.03 5.15 -8.22
N MET A 90 3.68 5.69 -9.26
CA MET A 90 2.96 6.38 -10.34
C MET A 90 2.05 5.43 -11.12
N TRP A 91 2.47 4.19 -11.38
CA TRP A 91 1.63 3.16 -12.01
C TRP A 91 0.43 2.81 -11.13
N LEU A 92 0.65 2.39 -9.88
CA LEU A 92 -0.39 1.91 -8.97
C LEU A 92 -1.50 2.94 -8.71
N SER A 93 -1.13 4.22 -8.66
CA SER A 93 -2.05 5.34 -8.48
C SER A 93 -2.74 5.81 -9.76
N CYS A 94 -2.45 5.20 -10.90
CA CYS A 94 -2.84 5.67 -12.24
C CYS A 94 -2.38 7.10 -12.53
N SER A 95 -1.27 7.54 -11.93
CA SER A 95 -0.68 8.86 -12.21
C SER A 95 0.17 8.85 -13.48
N ALA A 96 0.69 7.69 -13.89
CA ALA A 96 1.38 7.48 -15.16
C ALA A 96 1.32 5.98 -15.56
N PHE A 97 1.63 5.67 -16.82
CA PHE A 97 1.77 4.32 -17.41
C PHE A 97 0.53 3.43 -17.47
N PHE A 98 -0.41 3.57 -16.53
CA PHE A 98 -1.63 2.77 -16.46
C PHE A 98 -2.86 3.66 -16.32
N GLN A 99 -3.88 3.35 -17.13
CA GLN A 99 -5.04 4.23 -17.29
C GLN A 99 -6.37 3.56 -16.94
N GLN A 100 -6.37 2.33 -16.40
CA GLN A 100 -7.61 1.66 -15.96
C GLN A 100 -7.93 2.02 -14.50
N PHE A 101 -8.23 3.29 -14.26
CA PHE A 101 -8.57 3.82 -12.94
C PHE A 101 -9.76 3.08 -12.27
N PHE A 102 -10.71 2.60 -13.07
CA PHE A 102 -11.92 1.90 -12.63
C PHE A 102 -11.68 0.50 -12.04
N ASN A 103 -10.52 -0.11 -12.28
CA ASN A 103 -10.18 -1.44 -11.76
C ASN A 103 -9.48 -1.32 -10.40
N CYS A 104 -10.23 -0.99 -9.35
CA CYS A 104 -9.72 -0.93 -7.97
C CYS A 104 -9.73 -2.31 -7.30
N ILE A 105 -8.75 -2.56 -6.44
CA ILE A 105 -8.65 -3.80 -5.67
C ILE A 105 -9.62 -3.72 -4.48
N CYS A 106 -10.51 -4.70 -4.35
CA CYS A 106 -11.37 -4.79 -3.17
C CYS A 106 -10.53 -5.20 -1.95
N PRO A 107 -10.44 -4.37 -0.89
CA PRO A 107 -9.55 -4.63 0.26
C PRO A 107 -9.99 -5.83 1.12
N VAL A 108 -11.21 -6.33 0.92
CA VAL A 108 -11.73 -7.54 1.58
C VAL A 108 -11.73 -8.74 0.63
N GLY A 109 -12.34 -8.58 -0.54
CA GLY A 109 -12.54 -9.68 -1.49
C GLY A 109 -11.26 -10.21 -2.11
N PHE A 110 -10.24 -9.35 -2.30
CA PHE A 110 -8.97 -9.77 -2.89
C PHE A 110 -8.21 -10.73 -1.98
N GLY A 111 -8.06 -10.40 -0.69
CA GLY A 111 -7.45 -11.27 0.30
C GLY A 111 -8.19 -12.60 0.44
N ARG A 112 -9.52 -12.58 0.56
CA ARG A 112 -10.34 -13.79 0.65
C ARG A 112 -10.21 -14.71 -0.57
N LYS A 113 -9.97 -14.16 -1.77
CA LYS A 113 -9.76 -14.96 -2.98
C LYS A 113 -8.39 -15.65 -2.98
N LEU A 114 -7.35 -14.99 -2.48
CA LEU A 114 -5.98 -15.50 -2.46
C LEU A 114 -5.71 -16.44 -1.29
N ASP A 115 -6.29 -16.14 -0.14
CA ASP A 115 -6.18 -16.90 1.10
C ASP A 115 -7.58 -17.04 1.73
N PRO A 116 -8.38 -18.03 1.27
CA PRO A 116 -9.74 -18.24 1.75
C PRO A 116 -9.83 -18.56 3.24
N ASN A 117 -8.76 -19.17 3.79
CA ASN A 117 -8.69 -19.52 5.20
C ASN A 117 -8.27 -18.32 6.05
N GLY A 118 -7.58 -17.33 5.51
CA GLY A 118 -7.03 -16.19 6.25
C GLY A 118 -5.83 -16.57 7.11
N ASP A 119 -5.06 -17.58 6.71
CA ASP A 119 -3.85 -18.04 7.40
C ASP A 119 -2.78 -16.94 7.46
N TYR A 120 -2.63 -16.16 6.38
CA TYR A 120 -1.68 -15.05 6.30
C TYR A 120 -2.00 -13.95 7.33
N VAL A 121 -3.27 -13.55 7.41
CA VAL A 121 -3.70 -12.51 8.36
C VAL A 121 -3.48 -12.99 9.81
N ARG A 122 -3.82 -14.25 10.11
CA ARG A 122 -3.59 -14.82 11.45
C ARG A 122 -2.11 -14.90 11.82
N LEU A 123 -1.26 -15.32 10.88
CA LEU A 123 0.17 -15.42 11.09
C LEU A 123 0.76 -14.07 11.51
N VAL A 124 0.47 -13.02 10.74
CA VAL A 124 0.98 -11.67 11.02
C VAL A 124 0.46 -11.13 12.36
N GLN A 125 -0.82 -11.35 12.67
CA GLN A 125 -1.40 -10.96 13.96
C GLN A 125 -0.73 -11.67 15.15
N ASN A 126 -0.41 -12.96 15.01
CA ASN A 126 0.28 -13.72 16.06
C ASN A 126 1.70 -13.20 16.29
N ILE A 127 2.44 -12.87 15.22
CA ILE A 127 3.79 -12.29 15.32
C ILE A 127 3.73 -10.95 16.05
N LEU A 128 2.77 -10.09 15.70
CA LEU A 128 2.57 -8.81 16.40
C LEU A 128 2.24 -9.03 17.89
N GLY A 129 1.38 -10.01 18.20
CA GLY A 129 1.03 -10.37 19.58
C GLY A 129 2.18 -10.98 20.39
N LEU A 130 3.18 -11.56 19.73
CA LEU A 130 4.42 -12.04 20.37
C LEU A 130 5.40 -10.90 20.66
N LEU A 131 5.47 -9.88 19.80
CA LEU A 131 6.37 -8.72 19.96
C LEU A 131 5.87 -7.68 20.98
N LEU A 132 4.58 -7.70 21.30
CA LEU A 132 3.96 -6.80 22.29
C LEU A 132 3.91 -7.40 23.71
N LYS A 133 4.41 -8.62 23.91
CA LYS A 133 4.57 -9.26 25.22
C LYS A 133 6.02 -9.16 25.68
#